data_AF-M2VT34-F1
#
_entry.id   AF-M2VT34-F1
#
_cell.length_a   1.000
_cell.length_b   1.000
_cell.length_c   1.000
_cell.angle_alpha   90.00
_cell.angle_beta   90.00
_cell.angle_gamma   90.00
#
_symmetry.space_group_name_H-M   'P 1'
#
loop_
_entity.id
_entity.type
_entity.pdbx_description
1 polymer ?
#
loop_
_entity_poly.entity_id
_entity_poly.type
_entity_poly.pdbx_seq_one_letter_code
_entity_poly.pdbx_strand_id
1 'polypeptide(L)'
;MWPDLTTLLITWLFYFSSVVVVRKLIRKPYQLQLIVVLHNLLLALASLWMFVGITKALKDTWSKDGWKAIYCPYSTMTEASLFSFSSPSIISWLYIFHLSKFYELLDTFILICRGKQLTFLHVWHHASVLLETWAWVRFGLTFASLVWNALQYFYSYLDVRLFCCFGYAYSSALAKMDNNDANYPVCMFLLIEYSLSLLAMENDS
;
A
#
# COMPACT_ATOMS: atom_id res chain seq x y z
N MET A 1 -1.68 9.58 -22.78
CA MET A 1 -0.24 9.83 -22.72
C MET A 1 0.30 9.02 -21.56
N TRP A 2 0.92 7.87 -21.83
CA TRP A 2 1.44 6.98 -20.79
C TRP A 2 2.62 7.64 -20.08
N PRO A 3 2.82 7.41 -18.78
CA PRO A 3 3.99 7.93 -18.08
C PRO A 3 5.23 7.36 -18.75
N ASP A 4 6.03 8.23 -19.33
CA ASP A 4 7.29 7.88 -19.95
C ASP A 4 8.36 7.70 -18.87
N LEU A 5 9.49 7.10 -19.25
CA LEU A 5 10.60 6.90 -18.31
C LEU A 5 11.08 8.23 -17.72
N THR A 6 10.96 9.34 -18.45
CA THR A 6 11.34 10.67 -17.93
C THR A 6 10.45 11.10 -16.78
N THR A 7 9.13 10.87 -16.85
CA THR A 7 8.20 11.15 -15.73
C THR A 7 8.59 10.38 -14.47
N LEU A 8 9.00 9.11 -14.61
CA LEU A 8 9.44 8.31 -13.47
C LEU A 8 10.73 8.87 -12.85
N LEU A 9 11.72 9.21 -13.68
CA LEU A 9 12.99 9.79 -13.21
C LEU A 9 12.78 11.14 -12.51
N ILE A 10 11.93 12.01 -13.07
CA ILE A 10 11.58 13.29 -12.45
C ILE A 10 10.90 13.06 -11.09
N THR A 11 9.98 12.10 -11.02
CA THR A 11 9.29 11.73 -9.76
C THR A 11 10.30 11.26 -8.72
N TRP A 12 11.24 10.40 -9.09
CA TRP A 12 12.28 9.93 -8.16
C TRP A 12 13.18 11.05 -7.68
N LEU A 13 13.66 11.91 -8.57
CA LEU A 13 14.47 13.08 -8.21
C LEU A 13 13.71 13.97 -7.22
N PHE A 14 12.42 14.22 -7.49
CA PHE A 14 11.56 14.99 -6.59
C PHE A 14 11.35 14.28 -5.24
N TYR A 15 11.09 12.98 -5.24
CA TYR A 15 10.88 12.18 -4.03
C TYR A 15 12.12 12.17 -3.13
N PHE A 16 13.30 11.85 -3.66
CA PHE A 16 14.53 11.85 -2.86
C PHE A 16 14.88 13.24 -2.35
N SER A 17 14.74 14.28 -3.20
CA SER A 17 15.00 15.66 -2.81
C SER A 17 14.06 16.12 -1.70
N SER A 18 12.76 15.84 -1.84
CA SER A 18 11.75 16.22 -0.85
C SER A 18 11.94 15.48 0.48
N VAL A 19 12.32 14.20 0.48
CA VAL A 19 12.64 13.46 1.71
C VAL A 19 13.79 14.12 2.48
N VAL A 20 14.86 14.54 1.79
CA VAL A 20 16.00 15.23 2.41
C VAL A 20 15.59 16.62 2.92
N VAL A 21 14.87 17.39 2.12
CA VAL A 21 14.43 18.75 2.47
C VAL A 21 13.48 18.71 3.67
N VAL A 22 12.42 17.90 3.62
CA VAL A 22 11.41 17.81 4.69
C VAL A 22 12.05 17.32 5.99
N ARG A 23 12.96 16.34 5.94
CA ARG A 23 13.72 15.90 7.13
C ARG A 23 14.54 17.02 7.77
N LYS A 24 15.13 17.93 6.98
CA LYS A 24 15.87 19.08 7.50
C LYS A 24 14.95 20.17 8.05
N LEU A 25 13.76 20.34 7.48
CA LEU A 25 12.79 21.35 7.89
C LEU A 25 12.05 20.97 9.18
N ILE A 26 11.68 19.70 9.34
CA ILE A 26 10.96 19.23 10.53
C ILE A 26 11.94 19.09 11.71
N ARG A 27 11.88 20.03 12.65
CA ARG A 27 12.70 20.02 13.88
C ARG A 27 12.00 19.42 15.10
N LYS A 28 10.66 19.36 15.09
CA LYS A 28 9.85 18.84 16.20
C LYS A 28 8.75 17.92 15.65
N PRO A 29 8.41 16.82 16.35
CA PRO A 29 7.37 15.91 15.91
C PRO A 29 5.98 16.55 16.04
N TYR A 30 5.13 16.32 15.04
CA TYR A 30 3.72 16.73 15.06
C TYR A 30 2.81 15.58 15.49
N GLN A 31 1.75 15.91 16.23
CA GLN A 31 0.69 14.97 16.60
C GLN A 31 -0.35 14.87 15.47
N LEU A 32 -0.11 13.99 14.50
CA LEU A 32 -0.93 13.84 13.29
C LEU A 32 -1.85 12.60 13.34
N GLN A 33 -2.32 12.21 14.53
CA GLN A 33 -3.09 10.97 14.74
C GLN A 33 -4.32 10.89 13.83
N LEU A 34 -5.12 11.96 13.77
CA LEU A 34 -6.32 12.00 12.92
C LEU A 34 -5.95 11.87 11.43
N ILE A 35 -4.88 12.54 10.98
CA ILE A 35 -4.42 12.47 9.59
C ILE A 35 -3.98 11.05 9.24
N VAL A 36 -3.26 10.38 10.14
CA VAL A 36 -2.84 8.98 9.97
C VAL A 36 -4.06 8.06 9.84
N VAL A 37 -5.06 8.22 10.71
CA VAL A 37 -6.30 7.42 10.66
C VAL A 37 -7.04 7.66 9.35
N LEU A 38 -7.23 8.91 8.94
CA LEU A 38 -7.90 9.25 7.68
C LEU A 38 -7.13 8.75 6.46
N HIS A 39 -5.80 8.89 6.45
CA HIS A 39 -4.95 8.42 5.37
C HIS A 39 -5.03 6.90 5.20
N ASN A 40 -4.92 6.16 6.30
CA ASN A 40 -5.04 4.70 6.30
C ASN A 40 -6.44 4.24 5.89
N LEU A 41 -7.49 4.94 6.31
CA LEU A 41 -8.87 4.65 5.90
C LEU A 41 -9.06 4.88 4.40
N LEU A 42 -8.54 5.99 3.86
CA LEU A 42 -8.59 6.30 2.43
C LEU A 42 -7.86 5.24 1.60
N LEU A 43 -6.67 4.82 2.05
CA LEU A 43 -5.92 3.73 1.42
C LEU A 43 -6.72 2.43 1.42
N ALA A 44 -7.32 2.06 2.55
CA ALA A 44 -8.12 0.83 2.65
C ALA A 44 -9.34 0.85 1.71
N LEU A 45 -10.07 1.97 1.64
CA LEU A 45 -11.21 2.13 0.75
C LEU A 45 -10.78 2.12 -0.73
N ALA A 46 -9.68 2.79 -1.05
CA ALA A 46 -9.13 2.80 -2.41
C ALA A 46 -8.68 1.39 -2.84
N SER A 47 -8.01 0.64 -1.96
CA SER A 47 -7.61 -0.74 -2.22
C SER A 47 -8.82 -1.65 -2.45
N LEU A 48 -9.87 -1.54 -1.64
CA LEU A 48 -11.11 -2.28 -1.84
C LEU A 48 -11.78 -1.94 -3.17
N TRP A 49 -11.83 -0.64 -3.52
CA TRP A 49 -12.43 -0.19 -4.77
C TRP A 49 -11.69 -0.72 -5.99
N MET A 50 -10.35 -0.63 -6.01
CA MET A 50 -9.52 -1.17 -7.08
C MET A 50 -9.64 -2.70 -7.19
N PHE A 51 -9.77 -3.40 -6.05
CA PHE A 51 -10.00 -4.85 -6.03
C PHE A 51 -11.33 -5.23 -6.69
N VAL A 52 -12.42 -4.56 -6.34
CA VAL A 52 -13.72 -4.79 -6.98
C VAL A 52 -13.65 -4.48 -8.49
N GLY A 53 -12.92 -3.43 -8.86
CA GLY A 53 -12.69 -3.06 -10.25
C GLY A 53 -11.96 -4.13 -11.05
N ILE A 54 -10.81 -4.59 -10.55
CA ILE A 54 -9.97 -5.57 -11.25
C ILE A 54 -10.63 -6.95 -11.29
N THR A 55 -11.32 -7.38 -10.22
CA THR A 55 -12.04 -8.66 -10.20
C THR A 55 -13.19 -8.70 -11.21
N LYS A 56 -13.92 -7.60 -11.39
CA LYS A 56 -14.93 -7.49 -12.46
C LYS A 56 -14.28 -7.56 -13.84
N ALA A 57 -13.23 -6.78 -14.08
CA ALA A 57 -12.50 -6.79 -15.34
C ALA A 57 -11.94 -8.19 -15.68
N LEU A 58 -11.49 -8.93 -14.68
CA LEU A 58 -11.03 -10.32 -14.83
C LEU A 58 -12.16 -11.29 -15.14
N LYS A 59 -13.29 -11.21 -14.43
CA LYS A 59 -14.45 -12.06 -14.69
C LYS A 59 -14.97 -11.85 -16.11
N ASP A 60 -15.03 -10.59 -16.55
CA ASP A 60 -15.46 -10.25 -17.91
C ASP A 60 -14.48 -10.80 -18.96
N THR A 61 -13.16 -10.69 -18.71
CA THR A 61 -12.12 -11.20 -19.61
C THR A 61 -12.11 -12.73 -19.63
N TRP A 62 -12.23 -13.38 -18.48
CA TRP A 62 -12.33 -14.85 -18.37
C TRP A 62 -13.55 -15.36 -19.13
N SER A 63 -14.70 -14.71 -18.98
CA SER A 63 -15.96 -15.16 -19.59
C SER A 63 -15.95 -15.02 -21.12
N LYS A 64 -15.23 -14.03 -21.65
CA LYS A 64 -15.14 -13.78 -23.10
C LYS A 64 -14.03 -14.57 -23.78
N ASP A 65 -12.84 -14.54 -23.21
CA ASP A 65 -11.61 -14.99 -23.88
C ASP A 65 -10.94 -16.20 -23.18
N GLY A 66 -11.54 -16.66 -22.06
CA GLY A 66 -11.01 -17.75 -21.25
C GLY A 66 -9.84 -17.35 -20.36
N TRP A 67 -9.44 -18.26 -19.47
CA TRP A 67 -8.37 -18.00 -18.48
C TRP A 67 -7.01 -17.72 -19.13
N LYS A 68 -6.73 -18.27 -20.33
CA LYS A 68 -5.45 -18.06 -21.04
C LYS A 68 -5.22 -16.59 -21.39
N ALA A 69 -6.28 -15.83 -21.66
CA ALA A 69 -6.18 -14.40 -21.95
C ALA A 69 -5.72 -13.56 -20.74
N ILE A 70 -5.72 -14.13 -19.54
CA ILE A 70 -5.24 -13.47 -18.30
C ILE A 70 -3.72 -13.60 -18.16
N TYR A 71 -3.14 -14.72 -18.63
CA TYR A 71 -1.72 -15.06 -18.47
C TYR A 71 -0.89 -14.85 -19.74
N CYS A 72 -1.48 -15.11 -20.91
CA CYS A 72 -0.80 -15.10 -22.20
C CYS A 72 -1.79 -14.68 -23.31
N PRO A 73 -1.92 -13.37 -23.57
CA PRO A 73 -2.62 -12.86 -24.74
C PRO A 73 -1.84 -13.25 -26.02
N TYR A 74 -2.55 -13.52 -27.11
CA TYR A 74 -2.03 -14.16 -28.31
C TYR A 74 -0.83 -13.42 -28.95
N SER A 75 0.20 -14.18 -29.33
CA SER A 75 1.47 -13.67 -29.86
C SER A 75 1.38 -13.29 -31.35
N THR A 76 1.22 -12.00 -31.65
CA THR A 76 1.71 -11.43 -32.92
C THR A 76 2.55 -10.20 -32.58
N MET A 77 3.87 -10.36 -32.65
CA MET A 77 4.82 -9.33 -32.25
C MET A 77 4.86 -8.20 -33.29
N THR A 78 4.26 -7.07 -32.94
CA THR A 78 4.61 -5.74 -33.47
C THR A 78 4.70 -4.80 -32.26
N GLU A 79 5.52 -3.74 -32.29
CA GLU A 79 5.68 -2.86 -31.12
C GLU A 79 4.36 -2.19 -30.65
N ALA A 80 3.37 -2.11 -31.55
CA ALA A 80 2.02 -1.67 -31.25
C ALA A 80 1.17 -2.71 -30.49
N SER A 81 1.59 -3.98 -30.46
CA SER A 81 0.80 -5.08 -29.90
C SER A 81 1.11 -5.37 -28.44
N LEU A 82 2.25 -4.96 -27.85
CA LEU A 82 2.57 -5.11 -26.41
C LEU A 82 1.51 -4.52 -25.48
N PHE A 83 0.76 -3.55 -25.98
CA PHE A 83 -0.35 -2.91 -25.27
C PHE A 83 -1.70 -3.63 -25.45
N SER A 84 -1.84 -4.46 -26.50
CA SER A 84 -3.01 -5.32 -26.74
C SER A 84 -2.97 -6.60 -25.90
N PHE A 85 -1.99 -6.74 -25.00
CA PHE A 85 -1.77 -7.91 -24.16
C PHE A 85 -2.82 -8.06 -23.05
N SER A 86 -3.72 -7.11 -22.88
CA SER A 86 -4.69 -7.14 -21.79
C SER A 86 -5.96 -6.42 -22.18
N SER A 87 -7.09 -6.91 -21.68
CA SER A 87 -8.37 -6.23 -21.88
C SER A 87 -8.24 -4.75 -21.50
N PRO A 88 -8.74 -3.80 -22.31
CA PRO A 88 -8.63 -2.36 -22.05
C PRO A 88 -9.12 -1.98 -20.64
N SER A 89 -10.08 -2.74 -20.11
CA SER A 89 -10.58 -2.59 -18.74
C SER A 89 -9.51 -2.93 -17.70
N ILE A 90 -8.76 -4.02 -17.87
CA ILE A 90 -7.68 -4.41 -16.95
C ILE A 90 -6.58 -3.37 -16.96
N ILE A 91 -6.14 -2.92 -18.14
CA ILE A 91 -5.09 -1.90 -18.27
C ILE A 91 -5.50 -0.59 -17.58
N SER A 92 -6.76 -0.20 -17.69
CA SER A 92 -7.28 0.99 -17.02
C SER A 92 -7.18 0.88 -15.50
N TRP A 93 -7.51 -0.29 -14.93
CA TRP A 93 -7.35 -0.56 -13.50
C TRP A 93 -5.89 -0.63 -13.07
N LEU A 94 -4.99 -1.16 -13.91
CA LEU A 94 -3.55 -1.13 -13.66
C LEU A 94 -2.98 0.28 -13.63
N TYR A 95 -3.47 1.15 -14.51
CA TYR A 95 -3.10 2.56 -14.48
C TYR A 95 -3.56 3.25 -13.20
N ILE A 96 -4.81 3.01 -12.76
CA ILE A 96 -5.32 3.52 -11.49
C ILE A 96 -4.48 3.00 -10.31
N PHE A 97 -4.11 1.71 -10.33
CA PHE A 97 -3.22 1.13 -9.33
C PHE A 97 -1.83 1.75 -9.33
N HIS A 98 -1.27 2.03 -10.50
CA HIS A 98 0.00 2.76 -10.61
C HIS A 98 -0.10 4.16 -10.00
N LEU A 99 -1.19 4.89 -10.26
CA LEU A 99 -1.43 6.20 -9.66
C LEU A 99 -1.57 6.13 -8.12
N SER A 100 -2.16 5.06 -7.57
CA SER A 100 -2.28 4.92 -6.11
C SER A 100 -0.91 4.81 -5.42
N LYS A 101 0.12 4.30 -6.10
CA LYS A 101 1.49 4.23 -5.54
C LYS A 101 2.15 5.58 -5.35
N PHE A 102 1.76 6.59 -6.13
CA PHE A 102 2.19 7.97 -5.88
C PHE A 102 1.55 8.53 -4.61
N TYR A 103 0.29 8.16 -4.33
CA TYR A 103 -0.39 8.56 -3.10
C TYR A 103 0.23 7.92 -1.85
N GLU A 104 0.70 6.68 -1.95
CA GLU A 104 1.43 5.98 -0.87
C GLU A 104 2.77 6.65 -0.49
N LEU A 105 3.32 7.54 -1.33
CA LEU A 105 4.49 8.34 -0.93
C LEU A 105 4.20 9.28 0.25
N LEU A 106 2.93 9.59 0.51
CA LEU A 106 2.49 10.34 1.69
C LEU A 106 2.83 9.63 3.00
N ASP A 107 2.92 8.29 3.03
CA ASP A 107 3.34 7.54 4.21
C ASP A 107 4.74 7.98 4.68
N THR A 108 5.67 8.14 3.74
CA THR A 108 7.02 8.63 4.01
C THR A 108 7.00 10.03 4.64
N PHE A 109 6.16 10.93 4.14
CA PHE A 109 6.05 12.29 4.68
C PHE A 109 5.37 12.31 6.06
N ILE A 110 4.32 11.53 6.25
CA ILE A 110 3.62 11.39 7.54
C ILE A 110 4.59 10.86 8.62
N LEU A 111 5.43 9.87 8.28
CA LEU A 111 6.45 9.35 9.19
C LEU A 111 7.50 10.40 9.57
N ILE A 112 8.02 11.16 8.59
CA ILE A 112 8.97 12.25 8.86
C ILE A 112 8.34 13.30 9.77
N CYS A 113 7.11 13.74 9.47
CA CYS A 113 6.40 14.74 10.27
C CYS A 113 6.13 14.26 11.71
N ARG A 114 5.94 12.96 11.93
CA ARG A 114 5.81 12.36 13.27
C ARG A 114 7.15 12.18 13.99
N GLY A 115 8.26 12.57 13.36
CA GLY A 115 9.61 12.40 13.91
C GLY A 115 10.07 10.93 13.95
N LYS A 116 9.47 10.05 13.14
CA LYS A 116 9.89 8.64 13.04
C LYS A 116 11.07 8.53 12.09
N GLN A 117 12.00 7.62 12.39
CA GLN A 117 13.14 7.35 11.52
C GLN A 117 12.66 6.55 10.30
N LEU A 118 12.92 7.04 9.08
CA LEU A 118 12.73 6.23 7.88
C LEU A 118 13.89 5.26 7.75
N THR A 119 13.57 3.97 7.67
CA THR A 119 14.53 2.92 7.35
C THR A 119 14.94 3.00 5.88
N PHE A 120 16.12 2.48 5.55
CA PHE A 120 16.54 2.32 4.16
C PHE A 120 15.53 1.51 3.36
N LEU A 121 15.04 0.41 3.95
CA LEU A 121 14.06 -0.47 3.33
C LEU A 121 12.77 0.26 2.95
N HIS A 122 12.25 1.13 3.82
CA HIS A 122 11.03 1.90 3.53
C HIS A 122 11.19 2.79 2.30
N VAL A 123 12.27 3.58 2.27
CA VAL A 123 12.51 4.53 1.16
C VAL A 123 12.77 3.79 -0.15
N TRP A 124 13.55 2.71 -0.10
CA TRP A 124 13.84 1.88 -1.27
C TRP A 124 12.59 1.16 -1.77
N HIS A 125 11.78 0.59 -0.88
CA HIS A 125 10.52 -0.06 -1.23
C HIS A 125 9.59 0.88 -1.98
N HIS A 126 9.35 2.10 -1.46
CA HIS A 126 8.50 3.08 -2.14
C HIS A 126 9.06 3.53 -3.50
N ALA A 127 10.39 3.56 -3.66
CA ALA A 127 11.00 3.85 -4.95
C ALA A 127 10.85 2.67 -5.94
N SER A 128 11.06 1.43 -5.48
CA SER A 128 11.00 0.24 -6.32
C SER A 128 9.60 -0.10 -6.79
N VAL A 129 8.57 0.04 -5.93
CA VAL A 129 7.17 -0.23 -6.31
C VAL A 129 6.64 0.73 -7.38
N LEU A 130 7.16 1.96 -7.45
CA LEU A 130 6.83 2.90 -8.54
C LEU A 130 7.39 2.43 -9.89
N LEU A 131 8.63 1.94 -9.90
CA LEU A 131 9.24 1.37 -11.11
C LEU A 131 8.54 0.08 -11.54
N GLU A 132 8.22 -0.79 -10.58
CA GLU A 132 7.54 -2.05 -10.83
C GLU A 132 6.16 -1.82 -11.44
N THR A 133 5.34 -0.96 -10.84
CA THR A 133 4.00 -0.64 -11.37
C THR A 133 4.05 0.10 -12.71
N TRP A 134 5.07 0.94 -12.94
CA TRP A 134 5.32 1.53 -14.26
C TRP A 134 5.61 0.46 -15.30
N ALA A 135 6.46 -0.53 -14.98
CA ALA A 135 6.78 -1.63 -15.86
C ALA A 135 5.54 -2.49 -16.17
N TRP A 136 4.67 -2.75 -15.18
CA TRP A 136 3.43 -3.49 -15.41
C TRP A 136 2.50 -2.80 -16.40
N VAL A 137 2.35 -1.49 -16.26
CA VAL A 137 1.53 -0.68 -17.17
C VAL A 137 2.18 -0.62 -18.57
N ARG A 138 3.50 -0.48 -18.65
CA ARG A 138 4.25 -0.34 -19.91
C ARG A 138 4.32 -1.63 -20.73
N PHE A 139 4.47 -2.77 -20.06
CA PHE A 139 4.69 -4.09 -20.67
C PHE A 139 3.49 -5.02 -20.56
N GLY A 140 2.37 -4.59 -19.97
CA GLY A 140 1.15 -5.40 -19.88
C GLY A 140 1.29 -6.61 -18.95
N LEU A 141 2.07 -6.51 -17.86
CA LEU A 141 2.31 -7.61 -16.92
C LEU A 141 1.12 -7.78 -15.94
N THR A 142 -0.01 -8.24 -16.47
CA THR A 142 -1.26 -8.44 -15.72
C THR A 142 -1.16 -9.50 -14.63
N PHE A 143 -0.49 -10.61 -14.89
CA PHE A 143 -0.43 -11.66 -13.87
C PHE A 143 0.36 -11.22 -12.63
N ALA A 144 1.51 -10.57 -12.82
CA ALA A 144 2.32 -10.03 -11.73
C ALA A 144 1.54 -9.02 -10.88
N SER A 145 0.82 -8.12 -11.55
CA SER A 145 -0.02 -7.12 -10.88
C SER A 145 -1.22 -7.70 -10.13
N LEU A 146 -1.81 -8.80 -10.62
CA LEU A 146 -2.88 -9.52 -9.91
C LEU A 146 -2.38 -10.19 -8.64
N VAL A 147 -1.24 -10.89 -8.73
CA VAL A 147 -0.60 -11.51 -7.57
C VAL A 147 -0.27 -10.44 -6.53
N TRP A 148 0.28 -9.31 -6.97
CA TRP A 148 0.60 -8.22 -6.07
C TRP A 148 -0.63 -7.55 -5.46
N ASN A 149 -1.71 -7.37 -6.22
CA ASN A 149 -2.97 -6.84 -5.70
C ASN A 149 -3.57 -7.78 -4.64
N ALA A 150 -3.52 -9.09 -4.88
CA ALA A 150 -3.95 -10.10 -3.91
C ALA A 150 -3.07 -10.11 -2.67
N LEU A 151 -1.74 -9.98 -2.81
CA LEU A 151 -0.82 -9.84 -1.69
C LEU A 151 -1.08 -8.55 -0.91
N GLN A 152 -1.31 -7.42 -1.58
CA GLN A 152 -1.66 -6.17 -0.94
C GLN A 152 -2.94 -6.30 -0.10
N TYR A 153 -3.96 -7.01 -0.60
CA TYR A 153 -5.17 -7.31 0.17
C TYR A 153 -4.87 -8.23 1.36
N PHE A 154 -4.09 -9.29 1.15
CA PHE A 154 -3.66 -10.18 2.23
C PHE A 154 -2.92 -9.39 3.31
N TYR A 155 -2.01 -8.49 2.93
CA TYR A 155 -1.35 -7.58 3.86
C TYR A 155 -2.35 -6.62 4.50
N SER A 156 -3.27 -5.98 3.80
CA SER A 156 -4.29 -5.11 4.41
C SER A 156 -5.26 -5.87 5.34
N TYR A 157 -5.43 -7.17 5.15
CA TYR A 157 -6.28 -8.02 5.98
C TYR A 157 -5.51 -8.55 7.21
N LEU A 158 -4.23 -8.91 7.05
CA LEU A 158 -3.31 -9.27 8.14
C LEU A 158 -2.90 -8.07 8.98
N ASP A 159 -2.60 -6.93 8.33
CA ASP A 159 -2.52 -5.60 8.91
C ASP A 159 -3.95 -5.15 9.23
N VAL A 160 -4.48 -5.75 10.29
CA VAL A 160 -5.16 -5.20 11.48
C VAL A 160 -4.82 -3.72 11.82
N ARG A 161 -4.46 -2.85 10.86
CA ARG A 161 -4.34 -1.39 10.96
C ARG A 161 -5.66 -0.73 11.36
N LEU A 162 -6.80 -1.36 11.06
CA LEU A 162 -8.12 -0.96 11.57
C LEU A 162 -8.33 -1.36 13.05
N PHE A 163 -7.76 -2.48 13.48
CA PHE A 163 -7.82 -2.97 14.86
C PHE A 163 -6.95 -2.10 15.80
N CYS A 164 -5.86 -1.52 15.31
CA CYS A 164 -5.13 -0.46 16.01
C CYS A 164 -5.87 0.89 15.99
N CYS A 165 -6.59 1.24 14.92
CA CYS A 165 -7.45 2.44 14.92
C CYS A 165 -8.60 2.30 15.91
N PHE A 166 -9.21 1.11 16.02
CA PHE A 166 -10.17 0.80 17.07
C PHE A 166 -9.49 0.72 18.44
N GLY A 167 -8.34 0.07 18.59
CA GLY A 167 -7.62 -0.03 19.86
C GLY A 167 -7.14 1.31 20.42
N TYR A 168 -6.77 2.27 19.56
CA TYR A 168 -6.31 3.61 19.95
C TYR A 168 -7.48 4.59 20.17
N ALA A 169 -8.54 4.50 19.35
CA ALA A 169 -9.80 5.22 19.62
C ALA A 169 -10.49 4.70 20.89
N TYR A 170 -10.39 3.39 21.16
CA TYR A 170 -10.93 2.74 22.35
C TYR A 170 -10.09 3.04 23.59
N SER A 171 -8.76 3.08 23.51
CA SER A 171 -7.90 3.46 24.66
C SER A 171 -8.06 4.94 25.06
N SER A 172 -8.24 5.84 24.08
CA SER A 172 -8.53 7.26 24.35
C SER A 172 -9.96 7.51 24.83
N ALA A 173 -10.93 6.69 24.41
CA ALA A 173 -12.29 6.68 24.96
C ALA A 173 -12.33 6.11 26.40
N LEU A 174 -11.57 5.04 26.67
CA LEU A 174 -11.46 4.43 28.00
C LEU A 174 -10.70 5.29 29.01
N ALA A 175 -9.65 6.00 28.59
CA ALA A 175 -8.96 7.00 29.43
C ALA A 175 -9.89 8.16 29.86
N LYS A 176 -11.04 8.32 29.19
CA LYS A 176 -12.09 9.27 29.53
C LYS A 176 -13.22 8.66 30.39
N MET A 177 -13.25 7.33 30.51
CA MET A 177 -14.15 6.54 31.37
C MET A 177 -13.48 6.09 32.68
N ASP A 178 -12.22 6.45 32.93
CA ASP A 178 -11.54 6.21 34.20
C ASP A 178 -12.11 7.15 35.27
N ASN A 179 -13.19 6.69 35.90
CA ASN A 179 -13.54 7.13 37.26
C ASN A 179 -14.46 6.15 38.02
N ASN A 180 -14.83 4.99 37.47
CA ASN A 180 -15.40 3.92 38.30
C ASN A 180 -15.31 2.56 37.60
N ASP A 181 -14.98 1.56 38.40
CA ASP A 181 -15.05 0.11 38.16
C ASP A 181 -13.83 -0.56 37.50
N ALA A 182 -12.96 -1.03 38.39
CA ALA A 182 -11.86 -1.94 38.15
C ALA A 182 -12.36 -3.35 37.77
N ASN A 183 -12.14 -3.77 36.51
CA ASN A 183 -11.89 -5.16 36.16
C ASN A 183 -11.44 -5.30 34.70
N TYR A 184 -10.14 -5.16 34.44
CA TYR A 184 -9.55 -5.49 33.13
C TYR A 184 -8.26 -6.34 33.23
N PRO A 185 -8.26 -7.55 33.84
CA PRO A 185 -7.08 -8.43 33.81
C PRO A 185 -6.93 -9.20 32.47
N VAL A 186 -7.96 -9.27 31.63
CA VAL A 186 -7.94 -10.14 30.42
C VAL A 186 -7.26 -9.47 29.21
N CYS A 187 -7.26 -8.14 29.13
CA CYS A 187 -6.70 -7.42 27.97
C CYS A 187 -5.18 -7.15 28.11
N MET A 188 -4.68 -7.03 29.34
CA MET A 188 -3.24 -6.86 29.61
C MET A 188 -2.47 -8.17 29.38
N PHE A 189 -3.10 -9.32 29.63
CA PHE A 189 -2.50 -10.63 29.45
C PHE A 189 -2.21 -10.96 27.97
N LEU A 190 -3.12 -10.58 27.06
CA LEU A 190 -2.94 -10.81 25.62
C LEU A 190 -1.88 -9.90 24.98
N LEU A 191 -1.67 -8.69 25.52
CA LEU A 191 -0.63 -7.78 25.07
C LEU A 191 0.77 -8.21 25.55
N ILE A 192 0.86 -8.83 26.73
CA ILE A 192 2.14 -9.31 27.28
C ILE A 192 2.59 -10.61 26.59
N GLU A 193 1.69 -11.56 26.31
CA GLU A 193 2.06 -12.78 25.57
C GLU A 193 2.51 -12.49 24.13
N TYR A 194 1.88 -11.51 23.45
CA TYR A 194 2.30 -11.12 22.11
C TYR A 194 3.68 -10.42 22.12
N SER A 195 3.96 -9.60 23.13
CA SER A 195 5.26 -8.95 23.32
C SER A 195 6.39 -9.96 23.60
N LEU A 196 6.11 -11.02 24.37
CA LEU A 196 7.05 -12.10 24.67
C LEU A 196 7.31 -12.99 23.43
N SER A 197 6.29 -13.20 22.59
CA SER A 197 6.45 -13.97 21.34
C SER A 197 7.33 -13.26 20.30
N LEU A 198 7.31 -11.93 20.26
CA LEU A 198 8.18 -11.14 19.38
C LEU A 198 9.64 -11.10 19.87
N LEU A 199 9.87 -11.07 21.19
CA LEU A 199 11.22 -11.12 21.76
C LEU A 199 11.86 -12.52 21.64
N ALA A 200 11.06 -13.59 21.63
CA ALA A 200 11.56 -14.95 21.40
C ALA A 200 12.04 -15.19 19.96
N MET A 201 11.55 -14.42 18.98
CA MET A 201 11.96 -14.53 17.57
C MET A 201 13.20 -13.71 17.20
N GLU A 202 13.62 -12.77 18.04
CA GLU A 202 14.80 -11.93 17.81
C GLU A 202 16.11 -12.54 18.36
N ASN A 203 16.02 -13.64 19.12
CA ASN A 203 17.17 -14.25 19.81
C ASN A 203 17.70 -15.54 19.15
N ASP A 204 17.14 -15.96 18.01
CA ASP A 204 17.50 -17.20 17.30
C ASP A 204 18.05 -16.97 15.87
N SER A 205 18.55 -15.76 15.57
CA SER A 205 19.28 -15.48 14.32
C SER A 205 20.49 -14.57 14.51
#